data_AF-A0A953TC93-F1
#
_entry.id   AF-A0A953TC93-F1
#
_cell.length_a   1.000
_cell.length_b   1.000
_cell.length_c   1.000
_cell.angle_alpha   90.00
_cell.angle_beta   90.00
_cell.angle_gamma   90.00
#
_symmetry.space_group_name_H-M   'P 1'
#
loop_
_entity.id
_entity.type
_entity.pdbx_description
1 polymer ?
#
loop_
_entity_poly.entity_id
_entity_poly.type
_entity_poly.pdbx_seq_one_letter_code
_entity_poly.pdbx_strand_id
1 'polypeptide(L)'
;MPSPRPKAKTFQATLEHSGNSLNWIIIRVPFDVGKAWGKRGNIKVKGDINGFEFRTSLFPTGKGTHFMIVNKKMQAGGKTPPGARARFRLQPDTEKRVITEPGELQAVLRESKALRKFHDSFNESARRDIARWIQEGKQAETRMRRAEQMAVRMMETMEAERELPPMIRLALARNHKAQAGWERMTPSHRRSHLMGIFYYRDPESRARRLAKAMAEMVAYADKRANA
;
A
#
# COMPACT_ATOMS: atom_id res chain seq x y z
N MET A 1 22.97 -28.05 -5.98
CA MET A 1 23.59 -27.40 -4.80
C MET A 1 22.56 -26.49 -4.15
N PRO A 2 22.31 -26.56 -2.83
CA PRO A 2 21.40 -25.63 -2.17
C PRO A 2 22.04 -24.23 -2.14
N SER A 3 21.38 -23.24 -2.74
CA SER A 3 21.82 -21.84 -2.73
C SER A 3 22.06 -21.37 -1.28
N PRO A 4 23.16 -20.65 -1.00
CA PRO A 4 23.49 -20.22 0.35
C PRO A 4 22.36 -19.37 0.92
N ARG A 5 21.82 -19.79 2.07
CA ARG A 5 20.79 -19.03 2.80
C ARG A 5 21.34 -17.63 3.08
N PRO A 6 20.65 -16.55 2.67
CA PRO A 6 21.18 -15.21 2.87
C PRO A 6 21.35 -14.92 4.36
N LYS A 7 22.60 -14.68 4.80
CA LYS A 7 22.93 -14.49 6.21
C LYS A 7 22.35 -13.16 6.72
N ALA A 8 21.74 -13.20 7.90
CA ALA A 8 21.30 -12.01 8.61
C ALA A 8 22.49 -11.06 8.86
N LYS A 9 22.23 -9.74 8.74
CA LYS A 9 23.20 -8.67 8.98
C LYS A 9 22.70 -7.81 10.14
N THR A 10 23.56 -7.59 11.12
CA THR A 10 23.28 -6.71 12.27
C THR A 10 24.12 -5.45 12.17
N PHE A 11 23.52 -4.30 12.42
CA PHE A 11 24.20 -3.01 12.38
C PHE A 11 23.44 -1.99 13.23
N GLN A 12 24.06 -0.85 13.49
CA GLN A 12 23.39 0.30 14.10
C GLN A 12 23.13 1.37 13.06
N ALA A 13 21.96 2.01 13.12
CA ALA A 13 21.61 3.13 12.24
C ALA A 13 20.77 4.17 13.00
N THR A 14 20.89 5.42 12.59
CA THR A 14 20.10 6.55 13.11
C THR A 14 18.84 6.71 12.30
N LEU A 15 17.70 6.88 12.97
CA LEU A 15 16.43 7.20 12.31
C LEU A 15 16.49 8.64 11.83
N GLU A 16 16.59 8.84 10.53
CA GLU A 16 16.69 10.17 9.92
C GLU A 16 15.47 10.49 9.09
N HIS A 17 15.20 11.77 8.93
CA HIS A 17 14.26 12.25 7.93
C HIS A 17 14.85 12.07 6.53
N SER A 18 14.06 11.53 5.61
CA SER A 18 14.49 11.29 4.23
C SER A 18 14.85 12.57 3.46
N GLY A 19 14.48 13.76 3.96
CA GLY A 19 14.85 15.05 3.38
C GLY A 19 14.19 15.36 2.04
N ASN A 20 13.22 14.55 1.61
CA ASN A 20 12.40 14.81 0.42
C ASN A 20 11.01 15.34 0.82
N SER A 21 10.17 15.65 -0.18
CA SER A 21 8.81 16.18 0.02
C SER A 21 7.90 15.28 0.87
N LEU A 22 8.19 13.98 0.97
CA LEU A 22 7.42 13.03 1.78
C LEU A 22 7.92 12.96 3.24
N ASN A 23 9.15 13.42 3.49
CA ASN A 23 9.78 13.56 4.79
C ASN A 23 9.67 12.34 5.73
N TRP A 24 9.68 11.13 5.17
CA TRP A 24 9.57 9.88 5.91
C TRP A 24 10.76 9.64 6.84
N ILE A 25 10.52 8.92 7.94
CA ILE A 25 11.58 8.40 8.81
C ILE A 25 12.18 7.16 8.17
N ILE A 26 13.49 7.19 7.96
CA ILE A 26 14.26 6.14 7.30
C ILE A 26 15.52 5.78 8.08
N ILE A 27 16.12 4.67 7.69
CA ILE A 27 17.52 4.34 7.98
C ILE A 27 18.23 4.01 6.68
N ARG A 28 19.49 4.40 6.56
CA ARG A 28 20.37 3.97 5.47
C ARG A 28 21.05 2.66 5.85
N VAL A 29 21.05 1.70 4.94
CA VAL A 29 21.70 0.40 5.16
C VAL A 29 23.20 0.59 4.95
N PRO A 30 24.05 0.31 5.95
CA PRO A 30 25.49 0.63 5.91
C PRO A 30 26.33 -0.39 5.14
N PHE A 31 25.69 -1.24 4.32
CA PHE A 31 26.37 -2.25 3.51
C PHE A 31 25.70 -2.40 2.14
N ASP A 32 26.47 -2.90 1.18
CA ASP A 32 25.99 -3.19 -0.16
C ASP A 32 25.10 -4.44 -0.15
N VAL A 33 23.79 -4.23 -0.27
CA VAL A 33 22.77 -5.27 -0.31
C VAL A 33 22.87 -6.13 -1.57
N GLY A 34 23.33 -5.55 -2.69
CA GLY A 34 23.57 -6.27 -3.93
C GLY A 34 24.68 -7.31 -3.78
N LYS A 35 25.80 -6.93 -3.16
CA LYS A 35 26.90 -7.84 -2.81
C LYS A 35 26.50 -8.84 -1.72
N ALA A 36 25.75 -8.40 -0.70
CA ALA A 36 25.40 -9.25 0.42
C ALA A 36 24.34 -10.31 0.09
N TRP A 37 23.32 -9.94 -0.69
CA TRP A 37 22.10 -10.74 -0.89
C TRP A 37 21.69 -10.90 -2.36
N GLY A 38 22.51 -10.45 -3.32
CA GLY A 38 22.32 -10.70 -4.75
C GLY A 38 21.20 -9.91 -5.42
N LYS A 39 20.58 -8.93 -4.74
CA LYS A 39 19.51 -8.08 -5.30
C LYS A 39 19.86 -6.61 -5.23
N ARG A 40 19.92 -5.95 -6.39
CA ARG A 40 20.14 -4.50 -6.52
C ARG A 40 18.83 -3.69 -6.46
N GLY A 41 17.70 -4.29 -6.83
CA GLY A 41 16.38 -3.66 -6.79
C GLY A 41 15.76 -3.64 -5.39
N ASN A 42 14.43 -3.48 -5.35
CA ASN A 42 13.67 -3.61 -4.10
C ASN A 42 13.78 -5.05 -3.54
N ILE A 43 14.06 -5.18 -2.25
CA ILE A 43 14.17 -6.49 -1.59
C ILE A 43 13.30 -6.53 -0.33
N LYS A 44 12.49 -7.59 -0.21
CA LYS A 44 11.73 -7.88 1.01
C LYS A 44 12.70 -8.38 2.08
N VAL A 45 12.59 -7.82 3.29
CA VAL A 45 13.42 -8.20 4.44
C VAL A 45 12.56 -8.43 5.68
N LYS A 46 13.07 -9.28 6.57
CA LYS A 46 12.55 -9.50 7.92
C LYS A 46 13.67 -9.28 8.92
N GLY A 47 13.32 -8.90 10.14
CA GLY A 47 14.31 -8.45 11.09
C GLY A 47 13.73 -7.95 12.40
N ASP A 48 14.59 -7.33 13.21
CA ASP A 48 14.21 -6.67 14.44
C ASP A 48 14.88 -5.30 14.61
N ILE A 49 14.20 -4.40 15.32
CA ILE A 49 14.72 -3.11 15.80
C ILE A 49 14.72 -3.16 17.32
N ASN A 50 15.91 -3.18 17.94
CA ASN A 50 16.08 -3.37 19.38
C ASN A 50 15.26 -4.56 19.93
N GLY A 51 15.17 -5.67 19.18
CA GLY A 51 14.39 -6.85 19.56
C GLY A 51 12.91 -6.84 19.13
N PHE A 52 12.37 -5.73 18.63
CA PHE A 52 11.02 -5.70 18.08
C PHE A 52 10.98 -6.21 16.64
N GLU A 53 10.34 -7.34 16.42
CA GLU A 53 10.26 -7.99 15.12
C GLU A 53 9.42 -7.21 14.10
N PHE A 54 9.89 -7.20 12.85
CA PHE A 54 9.17 -6.62 11.73
C PHE A 54 9.48 -7.33 10.42
N ARG A 55 8.60 -7.10 9.44
CA ARG A 55 8.82 -7.47 8.03
C ARG A 55 8.54 -6.24 7.17
N THR A 56 9.46 -5.89 6.29
CA THR A 56 9.38 -4.68 5.46
C THR A 56 10.12 -4.87 4.13
N SER A 57 10.41 -3.79 3.42
CA SER A 57 11.19 -3.80 2.19
C SER A 57 12.32 -2.76 2.25
N LEU A 58 13.44 -3.08 1.62
CA LEU A 58 14.50 -2.14 1.34
C LEU A 58 14.33 -1.56 -0.07
N PHE A 59 14.49 -0.25 -0.17
CA PHE A 59 14.36 0.50 -1.41
C PHE A 59 15.75 0.91 -1.90
N PRO A 60 16.06 0.74 -3.19
CA PRO A 60 17.33 1.19 -3.73
C PRO A 60 17.39 2.73 -3.77
N THR A 61 18.58 3.29 -3.53
CA THR A 61 18.86 4.72 -3.65
C THR A 61 19.27 5.14 -5.08
N GLY A 62 19.46 4.17 -5.98
CA GLY A 62 20.04 4.38 -7.31
C GLY A 62 21.57 4.43 -7.34
N LYS A 63 22.23 4.65 -6.19
CA LYS A 63 23.71 4.70 -6.07
C LYS A 63 24.33 3.41 -5.55
N GLY A 64 23.65 2.28 -5.76
CA GLY A 64 24.09 0.96 -5.27
C GLY A 64 23.89 0.72 -3.76
N THR A 65 23.21 1.64 -3.05
CA THR A 65 22.85 1.48 -1.63
C THR A 65 21.34 1.36 -1.46
N HIS A 66 20.91 1.01 -0.25
CA HIS A 66 19.49 0.86 0.10
C HIS A 66 19.13 1.65 1.34
N PHE A 67 17.86 2.03 1.43
CA PHE A 67 17.26 2.58 2.64
C PHE A 67 16.00 1.80 3.03
N MET A 68 15.61 1.91 4.30
CA MET A 68 14.41 1.29 4.84
C MET A 68 13.55 2.37 5.51
N ILE A 69 12.25 2.36 5.24
CA ILE A 69 11.30 3.21 5.95
C ILE A 69 10.98 2.58 7.32
N VAL A 70 11.04 3.40 8.37
CA VAL A 70 10.71 2.98 9.74
C VAL A 70 9.36 3.60 10.13
N ASN A 71 8.30 2.79 10.04
CA ASN A 71 6.95 3.26 10.36
C ASN A 71 6.75 3.48 11.88
N LYS A 72 5.67 4.15 12.27
CA LYS A 72 5.37 4.46 13.69
C LYS A 72 5.32 3.21 14.59
N LYS A 73 4.85 2.06 14.07
CA LYS A 73 4.81 0.81 14.82
C LYS A 73 6.22 0.28 15.14
N MET A 74 7.14 0.36 14.18
CA MET A 74 8.54 0.00 14.38
C MET A 74 9.23 0.95 15.37
N GLN A 75 8.96 2.26 15.27
CA GLN A 75 9.48 3.26 16.21
C GLN A 75 9.02 3.00 17.63
N ALA A 76 7.71 2.77 17.82
CA ALA A 76 7.13 2.46 19.13
C ALA A 76 7.64 1.12 19.68
N GLY A 77 7.66 0.08 18.86
CA GLY A 77 8.11 -1.26 19.25
C GLY A 77 9.59 -1.31 19.63
N GLY A 78 10.45 -0.64 18.84
CA GLY A 78 11.87 -0.50 19.13
C GLY A 78 12.21 0.60 20.13
N LYS A 79 11.21 1.32 20.67
CA LYS A 79 11.35 2.50 21.56
C LYS A 79 12.40 3.50 21.04
N THR A 80 12.38 3.74 19.74
CA THR A 80 13.38 4.57 19.06
C THR A 80 12.69 5.73 18.34
N PRO A 81 12.78 6.96 18.87
CA PRO A 81 12.26 8.13 18.20
C PRO A 81 13.14 8.55 17.00
N PRO A 82 12.64 9.42 16.10
CA PRO A 82 13.46 10.10 15.10
C PRO A 82 14.68 10.77 15.74
N GLY A 83 15.83 10.72 15.07
CA GLY A 83 17.11 11.22 15.56
C GLY A 83 17.86 10.23 16.47
N ALA A 84 17.20 9.22 17.03
CA ALA A 84 17.85 8.22 17.86
C ALA A 84 18.49 7.09 17.04
N ARG A 85 19.51 6.47 17.63
CA ARG A 85 20.22 5.32 17.07
C ARG A 85 19.63 4.02 17.60
N ALA A 86 19.41 3.05 16.72
CA ALA A 86 18.92 1.72 17.09
C ALA A 86 19.75 0.60 16.46
N ARG A 87 19.70 -0.57 17.10
CA ARG A 87 20.26 -1.82 16.56
C ARG A 87 19.23 -2.46 15.64
N PHE A 88 19.63 -2.71 14.41
CA PHE A 88 18.86 -3.43 13.41
C PHE A 88 19.51 -4.77 13.13
N ARG A 89 18.70 -5.81 12.96
CA ARG A 89 19.10 -7.07 12.36
C ARG A 89 18.18 -7.34 11.19
N LEU A 90 18.74 -7.52 10.00
CA LEU A 90 17.98 -7.70 8.76
C LEU A 90 18.41 -8.97 8.03
N GLN A 91 17.47 -9.65 7.40
CA GLN A 91 17.74 -10.74 6.46
C GLN A 91 16.70 -10.73 5.32
N PRO A 92 17.05 -11.22 4.12
CA PRO A 92 16.10 -11.43 3.04
C PRO A 92 14.91 -12.26 3.50
N ASP A 93 13.74 -11.73 3.20
CA ASP A 93 12.47 -12.37 3.46
C ASP A 93 12.08 -13.19 2.24
N THR A 94 12.51 -14.44 2.21
CA THR A 94 12.21 -15.41 1.15
C THR A 94 10.89 -16.14 1.38
N GLU A 95 10.25 -15.94 2.54
CA GLU A 95 8.93 -16.49 2.79
C GLU A 95 7.92 -15.86 1.83
N LYS A 96 7.22 -16.71 1.09
CA LYS A 96 6.01 -16.30 0.40
C LYS A 96 5.05 -15.82 1.48
N ARG A 97 4.72 -14.51 1.49
CA ARG A 97 3.60 -13.99 2.28
C ARG A 97 2.33 -14.49 1.61
N VAL A 98 1.98 -15.75 1.86
CA VAL A 98 0.66 -16.27 1.53
C VAL A 98 -0.28 -15.56 2.47
N ILE A 99 -0.93 -14.52 1.95
CA ILE A 99 -2.06 -13.96 2.65
C ILE A 99 -3.20 -14.89 2.32
N THR A 100 -3.50 -15.76 3.28
CA THR A 100 -4.71 -16.54 3.26
C THR A 100 -5.87 -15.56 3.27
N GLU A 101 -6.64 -15.57 2.19
CA GLU A 101 -7.87 -14.79 2.09
C GLU A 101 -8.75 -15.14 3.30
N PRO A 102 -9.21 -14.16 4.11
CA PRO A 102 -10.02 -14.44 5.30
C PRO A 102 -11.24 -15.26 4.92
N GLY A 103 -11.61 -16.26 5.72
CA GLY A 103 -12.77 -17.10 5.44
C GLY A 103 -14.07 -16.28 5.31
N GLU A 104 -14.16 -15.20 6.07
CA GLU A 104 -15.27 -14.24 6.00
C GLU A 104 -15.32 -13.51 4.64
N LEU A 105 -14.15 -13.11 4.10
CA LEU A 105 -14.10 -12.51 2.76
C LEU A 105 -14.46 -13.55 1.68
N GLN A 106 -13.95 -14.77 1.80
CA GLN A 106 -14.30 -15.86 0.88
C GLN A 106 -15.82 -16.12 0.86
N ALA A 107 -16.46 -16.14 2.04
CA ALA A 107 -17.89 -16.34 2.17
C ALA A 107 -18.68 -15.27 1.39
N VAL A 108 -18.39 -13.99 1.64
CA VAL A 108 -19.08 -12.88 0.94
C VAL A 108 -18.80 -12.88 -0.56
N LEU A 109 -17.55 -13.15 -0.98
CA LEU A 109 -17.21 -13.20 -2.41
C LEU A 109 -17.87 -14.37 -3.14
N ARG A 110 -18.22 -15.46 -2.45
CA ARG A 110 -18.90 -16.63 -3.05
C ARG A 110 -20.34 -16.33 -3.44
N GLU A 111 -20.97 -15.33 -2.84
CA GLU A 111 -22.35 -14.94 -3.13
C GLU A 111 -22.50 -14.35 -4.54
N SER A 112 -21.43 -13.80 -5.12
CA SER A 112 -21.45 -13.20 -6.46
C SER A 112 -20.21 -13.52 -7.28
N LYS A 113 -20.41 -14.23 -8.40
CA LYS A 113 -19.34 -14.51 -9.38
C LYS A 113 -18.71 -13.24 -9.95
N ALA A 114 -19.51 -12.17 -10.12
CA ALA A 114 -19.03 -10.89 -10.62
C ALA A 114 -18.12 -10.20 -9.61
N LEU A 115 -18.53 -10.20 -8.33
CA LEU A 115 -17.74 -9.65 -7.23
C LEU A 115 -16.43 -10.40 -7.04
N ARG A 116 -16.46 -11.74 -7.12
CA ARG A 116 -15.25 -12.58 -7.08
C ARG A 116 -14.27 -12.22 -8.21
N LYS A 117 -14.75 -12.16 -9.46
CA LYS A 117 -13.92 -11.76 -10.61
C LYS A 117 -13.34 -10.37 -10.44
N PHE A 118 -14.12 -9.44 -9.89
CA PHE A 118 -13.64 -8.08 -9.62
C PHE A 118 -12.53 -8.08 -8.56
N HIS A 119 -12.71 -8.82 -7.46
CA HIS A 119 -11.66 -8.99 -6.44
C HIS A 119 -10.38 -9.61 -7.03
N ASP A 120 -10.52 -10.65 -7.85
CA ASP A 120 -9.41 -11.34 -8.49
C ASP A 120 -8.67 -10.45 -9.52
N SER A 121 -9.33 -9.41 -10.04
CA SER A 121 -8.71 -8.43 -10.94
C SER A 121 -7.81 -7.40 -10.23
N PHE A 122 -7.87 -7.29 -8.91
CA PHE A 122 -6.93 -6.45 -8.16
C PHE A 122 -5.50 -7.01 -8.22
N ASN A 123 -4.49 -6.15 -8.08
CA ASN A 123 -3.12 -6.64 -7.92
C ASN A 123 -2.92 -7.30 -6.55
N GLU A 124 -1.84 -8.08 -6.40
CA GLU A 124 -1.52 -8.82 -5.17
C GLU A 124 -1.44 -7.90 -3.94
N SER A 125 -0.96 -6.66 -4.11
CA SER A 125 -0.85 -5.72 -3.00
C SER A 125 -2.21 -5.23 -2.51
N ALA A 126 -3.11 -4.90 -3.42
CA ALA A 126 -4.47 -4.49 -3.08
C ALA A 126 -5.23 -5.63 -2.38
N ARG A 127 -5.17 -6.87 -2.91
CA ARG A 127 -5.78 -8.04 -2.24
C ARG A 127 -5.19 -8.27 -0.84
N ARG A 128 -3.88 -8.11 -0.69
CA ARG A 128 -3.19 -8.16 0.61
C ARG A 128 -3.72 -7.11 1.59
N ASP A 129 -3.84 -5.87 1.15
CA ASP A 129 -4.26 -4.77 2.01
C ASP A 129 -5.71 -4.93 2.47
N ILE A 130 -6.58 -5.42 1.57
CA ILE A 130 -7.97 -5.79 1.86
C ILE A 130 -8.02 -6.90 2.93
N ALA A 131 -7.34 -8.02 2.68
CA ALA A 131 -7.32 -9.15 3.60
C ALA A 131 -6.75 -8.76 4.97
N ARG A 132 -5.67 -7.97 5.01
CA ARG A 132 -5.08 -7.46 6.26
C ARG A 132 -6.08 -6.60 7.03
N TRP A 133 -6.74 -5.65 6.38
CA TRP A 133 -7.72 -4.79 7.03
C TRP A 133 -8.87 -5.60 7.63
N ILE A 134 -9.33 -6.65 6.96
CA ILE A 134 -10.35 -7.55 7.51
C ILE A 134 -9.79 -8.29 8.73
N GLN A 135 -8.60 -8.90 8.64
CA GLN A 135 -7.97 -9.66 9.73
C GLN A 135 -7.62 -8.84 10.97
N GLU A 136 -7.42 -7.53 10.84
CA GLU A 136 -7.22 -6.63 12.00
C GLU A 136 -8.45 -6.59 12.94
N GLY A 137 -9.61 -7.10 12.52
CA GLY A 137 -10.75 -7.34 13.39
C GLY A 137 -10.49 -8.50 14.36
N LYS A 138 -10.35 -8.19 15.66
CA LYS A 138 -10.07 -9.19 16.71
C LYS A 138 -11.16 -10.27 16.81
N GLN A 139 -12.42 -9.86 16.67
CA GLN A 139 -13.59 -10.75 16.73
C GLN A 139 -14.05 -11.17 15.33
N ALA A 140 -14.54 -12.40 15.20
CA ALA A 140 -15.05 -12.95 13.94
C ALA A 140 -16.17 -12.08 13.34
N GLU A 141 -17.10 -11.63 14.17
CA GLU A 141 -18.18 -10.71 13.77
C GLU A 141 -17.64 -9.41 13.16
N THR A 142 -16.58 -8.83 13.75
CA THR A 142 -15.94 -7.63 13.20
C THR A 142 -15.29 -7.92 11.84
N ARG A 143 -14.70 -9.11 11.66
CA ARG A 143 -14.12 -9.51 10.36
C ARG A 143 -15.21 -9.69 9.31
N MET A 144 -16.33 -10.33 9.67
CA MET A 144 -17.49 -10.47 8.79
C MET A 144 -18.03 -9.10 8.37
N ARG A 145 -18.31 -8.21 9.32
CA ARG A 145 -18.75 -6.85 9.03
C ARG A 145 -17.78 -6.10 8.11
N ARG A 146 -16.46 -6.25 8.30
CA ARG A 146 -15.46 -5.65 7.40
C ARG A 146 -15.46 -6.29 6.02
N ALA A 147 -15.67 -7.60 5.91
CA ALA A 147 -15.80 -8.30 4.64
C ALA A 147 -17.03 -7.81 3.85
N GLU A 148 -18.17 -7.66 4.50
CA GLU A 148 -19.39 -7.10 3.89
C GLU A 148 -19.16 -5.64 3.45
N GLN A 149 -18.55 -4.81 4.29
CA GLN A 149 -18.20 -3.43 3.94
C GLN A 149 -17.28 -3.35 2.73
N MET A 150 -16.32 -4.27 2.64
CA MET A 150 -15.43 -4.39 1.51
C MET A 150 -16.19 -4.76 0.23
N ALA A 151 -17.10 -5.73 0.32
CA ALA A 151 -17.92 -6.17 -0.79
C ALA A 151 -18.83 -5.07 -1.31
N VAL A 152 -19.53 -4.36 -0.44
CA VAL A 152 -20.36 -3.19 -0.81
C VAL A 152 -19.53 -2.17 -1.57
N ARG A 153 -18.35 -1.82 -1.04
CA ARG A 153 -17.45 -0.85 -1.69
C ARG A 153 -16.96 -1.31 -3.06
N MET A 154 -16.70 -2.60 -3.22
CA MET A 154 -16.35 -3.18 -4.53
C MET A 154 -17.52 -3.12 -5.50
N MET A 155 -18.73 -3.41 -5.06
CA MET A 155 -19.94 -3.31 -5.89
C MET A 155 -20.19 -1.87 -6.34
N GLU A 156 -20.15 -0.89 -5.42
CA GLU A 156 -20.25 0.54 -5.76
C GLU A 156 -19.17 0.95 -6.77
N THR A 157 -17.96 0.39 -6.65
CA THR A 157 -16.88 0.64 -7.61
C THR A 157 -17.18 0.04 -8.98
N MET A 158 -17.65 -1.21 -9.04
CA MET A 158 -18.01 -1.88 -10.28
C MET A 158 -19.11 -1.12 -11.03
N GLU A 159 -20.12 -0.64 -10.31
CA GLU A 159 -21.18 0.19 -10.86
C GLU A 159 -20.62 1.52 -11.37
N ALA A 160 -19.79 2.19 -10.58
CA ALA A 160 -19.17 3.46 -10.96
C ALA A 160 -18.21 3.36 -12.15
N GLU A 161 -17.65 2.19 -12.44
CA GLU A 161 -16.89 1.95 -13.67
C GLU A 161 -17.76 1.89 -14.91
N ARG A 162 -19.01 1.42 -14.78
CA ARG A 162 -19.99 1.38 -15.89
C ARG A 162 -20.62 2.75 -16.09
N GLU A 163 -21.02 3.38 -15.00
CA GLU A 163 -21.66 4.69 -15.00
C GLU A 163 -21.22 5.49 -13.78
N LEU A 164 -20.56 6.63 -14.02
CA LEU A 164 -20.07 7.47 -12.93
C LEU A 164 -21.24 8.10 -12.15
N PRO A 165 -21.24 8.02 -10.81
CA PRO A 165 -22.24 8.69 -9.98
C PRO A 165 -22.33 10.19 -10.30
N PRO A 166 -23.52 10.80 -10.20
CA PRO A 166 -23.74 12.21 -10.54
C PRO A 166 -22.74 13.17 -9.89
N MET A 167 -22.35 12.92 -8.63
CA MET A 167 -21.37 13.74 -7.92
C MET A 167 -19.98 13.77 -8.60
N ILE A 168 -19.52 12.63 -9.12
CA ILE A 168 -18.22 12.51 -9.79
C ILE A 168 -18.32 13.08 -11.20
N ARG A 169 -19.38 12.73 -11.93
CA ARG A 169 -19.65 13.24 -13.27
C ARG A 169 -19.71 14.78 -13.28
N LEU A 170 -20.44 15.38 -12.35
CA LEU A 170 -20.54 16.84 -12.22
C LEU A 170 -19.20 17.48 -11.85
N ALA A 171 -18.41 16.85 -10.97
CA ALA A 171 -17.09 17.35 -10.62
C ALA A 171 -16.14 17.34 -11.83
N LEU A 172 -16.13 16.26 -12.61
CA LEU A 172 -15.34 16.15 -13.84
C LEU A 172 -15.79 17.15 -14.90
N ALA A 173 -17.09 17.31 -15.11
CA ALA A 173 -17.63 18.29 -16.04
C ALA A 173 -17.21 19.74 -15.71
N ARG A 174 -17.05 20.06 -14.41
CA ARG A 174 -16.59 21.37 -13.95
C ARG A 174 -15.06 21.57 -14.05
N ASN A 175 -14.30 20.52 -14.35
CA ASN A 175 -12.84 20.59 -14.43
C ASN A 175 -12.30 19.72 -15.58
N HIS A 176 -12.17 20.34 -16.75
CA HIS A 176 -11.71 19.67 -17.97
C HIS A 176 -10.31 19.04 -17.83
N LYS A 177 -9.40 19.60 -17.03
CA LYS A 177 -8.08 19.00 -16.79
C LYS A 177 -8.19 17.70 -15.99
N ALA A 178 -9.01 17.70 -14.95
CA ALA A 178 -9.26 16.49 -14.17
C ALA A 178 -9.99 15.43 -15.02
N GLN A 179 -10.94 15.86 -15.87
CA GLN A 179 -11.58 14.98 -16.84
C GLN A 179 -10.57 14.34 -17.80
N ALA A 180 -9.69 15.12 -18.40
CA ALA A 180 -8.62 14.59 -19.27
C ALA A 180 -7.70 13.62 -18.50
N GLY A 181 -7.38 13.92 -17.24
CA GLY A 181 -6.63 13.03 -16.36
C GLY A 181 -7.33 11.69 -16.14
N TRP A 182 -8.63 11.74 -15.81
CA TRP A 182 -9.48 10.57 -15.66
C TRP A 182 -9.49 9.73 -16.94
N GLU A 183 -9.72 10.33 -18.10
CA GLU A 183 -9.77 9.66 -19.41
C GLU A 183 -8.45 9.00 -19.80
N ARG A 184 -7.31 9.55 -19.37
CA ARG A 184 -5.97 8.97 -19.61
C ARG A 184 -5.54 7.90 -18.60
N MET A 185 -6.16 7.85 -17.42
CA MET A 185 -5.80 6.88 -16.38
C MET A 185 -6.16 5.44 -16.78
N THR A 186 -5.31 4.49 -16.36
CA THR A 186 -5.62 3.07 -16.48
C THR A 186 -6.78 2.67 -15.56
N PRO A 187 -7.52 1.57 -15.85
CA PRO A 187 -8.61 1.11 -14.99
C PRO A 187 -8.18 0.93 -13.53
N SER A 188 -6.98 0.42 -13.27
CA SER A 188 -6.47 0.27 -11.91
C SER A 188 -6.33 1.59 -11.14
N HIS A 189 -5.97 2.70 -11.81
CA HIS A 189 -5.88 4.01 -11.16
C HIS A 189 -7.28 4.56 -10.86
N ARG A 190 -8.20 4.47 -11.83
CA ARG A 190 -9.60 4.87 -11.65
C ARG A 190 -10.26 4.12 -10.48
N ARG A 191 -10.09 2.80 -10.41
CA ARG A 191 -10.56 1.96 -9.29
C ARG A 191 -10.01 2.41 -7.95
N SER A 192 -8.73 2.78 -7.90
CA SER A 192 -8.12 3.26 -6.66
C SER A 192 -8.79 4.54 -6.15
N HIS A 193 -9.11 5.48 -7.05
CA HIS A 193 -9.86 6.68 -6.69
C HIS A 193 -11.29 6.34 -6.22
N LEU A 194 -12.02 5.51 -6.97
CA LEU A 194 -13.39 5.10 -6.62
C LEU A 194 -13.45 4.37 -5.28
N MET A 195 -12.61 3.36 -5.07
CA MET A 195 -12.49 2.65 -3.79
C MET A 195 -12.12 3.58 -2.63
N GLY A 196 -11.35 4.63 -2.90
CA GLY A 196 -11.03 5.66 -1.93
C GLY A 196 -12.23 6.56 -1.59
N ILE A 197 -13.01 6.96 -2.59
CA ILE A 197 -14.21 7.81 -2.42
C ILE A 197 -15.28 7.03 -1.65
N PHE A 198 -15.59 5.82 -2.08
CA PHE A 198 -16.63 4.96 -1.50
C PHE A 198 -16.25 4.38 -0.13
N TYR A 199 -15.00 4.49 0.29
CA TYR A 199 -14.61 4.18 1.67
C TYR A 199 -15.35 5.04 2.70
N TYR A 200 -15.60 6.32 2.38
CA TYR A 200 -16.28 7.25 3.28
C TYR A 200 -17.79 7.17 3.06
N ARG A 201 -18.55 6.98 4.15
CA ARG A 201 -20.02 6.96 4.13
C ARG A 201 -20.61 8.35 4.32
N ASP A 202 -19.93 9.20 5.08
CA ASP A 202 -20.40 10.57 5.32
C ASP A 202 -20.20 11.44 4.08
N PRO A 203 -21.20 12.25 3.69
CA PRO A 203 -21.14 13.05 2.46
C PRO A 203 -19.96 14.03 2.43
N GLU A 204 -19.60 14.59 3.58
CA GLU A 204 -18.55 15.61 3.69
C GLU A 204 -17.14 15.03 3.45
N SER A 205 -16.79 13.92 4.11
CA SER A 205 -15.51 13.24 3.86
C SER A 205 -15.44 12.64 2.47
N ARG A 206 -16.58 12.17 1.94
CA ARG A 206 -16.68 11.72 0.56
C ARG A 206 -16.38 12.86 -0.42
N ALA A 207 -16.93 14.06 -0.18
CA ALA A 207 -16.65 15.26 -0.97
C ALA A 207 -15.18 15.69 -0.85
N ARG A 208 -14.59 15.69 0.35
CA ARG A 208 -13.15 15.95 0.55
C ARG A 208 -12.28 14.96 -0.21
N ARG A 209 -12.61 13.66 -0.16
CA ARG A 209 -11.85 12.63 -0.86
C ARG A 209 -11.99 12.76 -2.37
N LEU A 210 -13.17 13.11 -2.87
CA LEU A 210 -13.40 13.44 -4.28
C LEU A 210 -12.56 14.64 -4.70
N ALA A 211 -12.55 15.74 -3.94
CA ALA A 211 -11.71 16.91 -4.25
C ALA A 211 -10.22 16.54 -4.33
N LYS A 212 -9.72 15.70 -3.41
CA LYS A 212 -8.36 15.17 -3.48
C LYS A 212 -8.14 14.30 -4.73
N ALA A 213 -9.09 13.44 -5.07
CA ALA A 213 -9.02 12.61 -6.26
C ALA A 213 -8.96 13.48 -7.53
N MET A 214 -9.72 14.57 -7.60
CA MET A 214 -9.69 15.53 -8.71
C MET A 214 -8.30 16.19 -8.85
N ALA A 215 -7.69 16.61 -7.75
CA ALA A 215 -6.32 17.15 -7.77
C ALA A 215 -5.29 16.11 -8.27
N GLU A 216 -5.41 14.85 -7.83
CA GLU A 216 -4.58 13.74 -8.29
C GLU A 216 -4.77 13.47 -9.80
N MET A 217 -6.00 13.61 -10.32
CA MET A 217 -6.30 13.47 -11.75
C MET A 217 -5.68 14.59 -12.58
N VAL A 218 -5.76 15.85 -12.13
CA VAL A 218 -5.08 16.98 -12.80
C VAL A 218 -3.58 16.72 -12.88
N ALA A 219 -2.95 16.36 -11.75
CA ALA A 219 -1.52 16.08 -11.71
C ALA A 219 -1.12 14.91 -12.62
N TYR A 220 -2.00 13.91 -12.78
CA TYR A 220 -1.79 12.81 -13.73
C TYR A 220 -1.80 13.30 -15.18
N ALA A 221 -2.76 14.17 -15.53
CA ALA A 221 -2.86 14.76 -16.86
C ALA A 221 -1.60 15.55 -17.23
N ASP A 222 -1.12 16.40 -16.31
CA ASP A 222 0.06 17.24 -16.51
C ASP A 222 1.33 16.39 -16.69
N LYS A 223 1.52 15.35 -15.86
CA LYS A 223 2.66 14.43 -15.99
C LYS A 223 2.67 13.68 -17.32
N ARG A 224 1.51 13.34 -17.86
CA ARG A 224 1.38 12.63 -19.14
C ARG A 224 1.43 13.55 -20.36
N ALA A 225 1.16 14.85 -20.18
CA ALA A 225 1.35 15.84 -21.23
C ALA A 225 2.85 16.20 -21.41
N ASN A 226 3.64 16.08 -20.34
CA ASN A 226 5.05 16.42 -20.29
C ASN A 226 6.01 15.22 -20.48
N ALA A 227 5.49 14.04 -20.84
CA ALA A 227 6.25 12.79 -21.01
C ALA A 227 6.06 12.26 -22.42
#